data_AF-A0A7J5VVR9-F1
#
_entry.id   AF-A0A7J5VVR9-F1
#
_cell.length_a   1.000
_cell.length_b   1.000
_cell.length_c   1.000
_cell.angle_alpha   90.00
_cell.angle_beta   90.00
_cell.angle_gamma   90.00
#
_symmetry.space_group_name_H-M   'P 1'
#
loop_
_entity.id
_entity.type
_entity.pdbx_description
1 polymer ?
#
loop_
_entity_poly.entity_id
_entity_poly.type
_entity_poly.pdbx_seq_one_letter_code
_entity_poly.pdbx_strand_id
1 'polypeptide(L)' 'MPKKAPHKYNKNTLLRMQIVVDIYLKHKDESNTTVGVFRKYIEPYYPMSIGTLYNYLSTPIDRELKAIESKSEQLELFK' A
#
# COMPACT_ATOMS: atom_id res chain seq x y z
N MET A 1 24.75 -19.42 -5.83
CA MET A 1 24.05 -18.56 -4.84
C MET A 1 22.58 -18.47 -5.22
N PRO A 2 21.62 -18.78 -4.33
CA PRO A 2 20.21 -18.59 -4.65
C PRO A 2 19.93 -17.09 -4.82
N LYS A 3 19.37 -16.70 -5.97
CA LYS A 3 18.88 -15.33 -6.17
C LYS A 3 17.73 -15.10 -5.18
N LYS A 4 17.85 -14.12 -4.29
CA LYS A 4 16.74 -13.70 -3.41
C LYS A 4 15.53 -13.35 -4.29
N ALA A 5 14.35 -13.88 -3.96
CA ALA A 5 13.13 -13.60 -4.71
C ALA A 5 12.89 -12.07 -4.79
N PRO A 6 12.34 -11.57 -5.91
CA PRO A 6 12.01 -10.15 -6.02
C PRO A 6 11.03 -9.76 -4.91
N HIS A 7 11.12 -8.51 -4.45
CA HIS A 7 10.18 -7.98 -3.47
C HIS A 7 8.76 -8.04 -4.08
N LYS A 8 7.77 -8.38 -3.25
CA LYS A 8 6.41 -8.68 -3.73
C LYS A 8 5.76 -7.45 -4.40
N TYR A 9 6.13 -6.25 -3.98
CA TYR A 9 5.59 -4.99 -4.48
C TYR A 9 6.71 -4.01 -4.87
N ASN A 10 6.43 -3.22 -5.91
CA ASN A 10 7.26 -2.09 -6.31
C ASN A 10 6.99 -0.87 -5.42
N LYS A 11 7.97 0.04 -5.28
CA LYS A 11 7.85 1.28 -4.48
C LYS A 11 6.60 2.08 -4.83
N ASN A 12 6.36 2.34 -6.12
CA ASN A 12 5.19 3.11 -6.57
C ASN A 12 3.85 2.43 -6.23
N THR A 13 3.81 1.10 -6.24
CA THR A 13 2.63 0.35 -5.82
C THR A 13 2.37 0.53 -4.34
N LEU A 14 3.41 0.44 -3.49
CA LEU A 14 3.29 0.66 -2.05
C LEU A 14 2.87 2.09 -1.73
N LEU A 15 3.41 3.09 -2.42
CA LEU A 15 2.98 4.48 -2.27
C LEU A 15 1.51 4.69 -2.63
N ARG A 16 1.03 4.05 -3.71
CA ARG A 16 -0.39 4.09 -4.07
C ARG A 16 -1.25 3.41 -2.99
N MET A 17 -0.79 2.27 -2.46
CA MET A 17 -1.48 1.57 -1.37
C MET A 17 -1.59 2.46 -0.13
N GLN A 18 -0.52 3.17 0.23
CA GLN A 18 -0.51 4.10 1.35
C GLN A 18 -1.57 5.18 1.19
N ILE A 19 -1.62 5.84 0.03
CA ILE A 19 -2.60 6.90 -0.25
C ILE A 19 -4.04 6.37 -0.10
N VAL A 20 -4.32 5.18 -0.61
CA VAL A 20 -5.67 4.58 -0.50
C VAL A 20 -6.01 4.26 0.95
N VAL A 21 -5.06 3.73 1.73
CA VAL A 21 -5.25 3.47 3.16
C VAL A 21 -5.45 4.76 3.94
N ASP A 22 -4.73 5.83 3.63
CA ASP A 22 -4.89 7.14 4.27
C ASP A 22 -6.27 7.75 3.98
N ILE A 23 -6.75 7.65 2.73
CA ILE A 23 -8.12 8.06 2.36
C ILE A 23 -9.15 7.25 3.14
N TYR A 24 -8.94 5.94 3.27
CA TYR A 24 -9.82 5.08 4.05
C TYR A 24 -9.86 5.51 5.53
N LEU A 25 -8.69 5.66 6.17
CA LEU A 25 -8.59 6.04 7.58
C LEU A 25 -9.18 7.42 7.86
N LYS A 26 -9.00 8.38 6.94
CA LYS A 26 -9.56 9.73 7.05
C LYS A 26 -11.09 9.76 7.11
N HIS A 27 -11.76 8.80 6.48
CA HIS A 27 -13.24 8.74 6.40
C HIS A 27 -13.84 7.59 7.22
N LYS A 28 -12.98 6.80 7.89
CA LYS A 28 -13.41 5.67 8.70
C LYS A 28 -13.80 6.16 10.09
N ASP A 29 -15.07 6.50 10.22
CA ASP A 29 -15.71 6.82 11.49
C ASP A 29 -16.47 5.61 12.06
N GLU A 30 -16.91 5.70 13.31
CA GLU A 30 -17.75 4.67 13.97
C GLU A 30 -19.06 4.43 13.20
N SER A 31 -19.60 5.47 12.57
CA SER A 31 -20.87 5.39 11.83
C SER A 31 -20.73 4.83 10.41
N ASN A 32 -19.52 4.79 9.84
CA ASN A 32 -19.32 4.41 8.44
C ASN A 32 -18.81 2.98 8.32
N THR A 33 -19.47 2.18 7.48
CA THR A 33 -18.98 0.86 7.11
C THR A 33 -17.83 0.96 6.11
N THR A 34 -16.93 -0.01 6.10
CA THR A 34 -15.83 -0.08 5.12
C THR A 34 -16.34 -0.04 3.68
N VAL A 35 -17.48 -0.70 3.41
CA VAL A 35 -18.14 -0.69 2.10
C VAL A 35 -18.62 0.73 1.73
N GLY A 36 -19.20 1.46 2.69
CA GLY A 36 -19.65 2.83 2.47
C GLY A 36 -18.50 3.79 2.16
N VAL A 37 -17.40 3.69 2.91
CA VAL A 37 -16.19 4.47 2.65
C VAL A 37 -15.61 4.14 1.28
N PHE A 38 -15.52 2.85 0.94
CA PHE A 38 -15.00 2.39 -0.33
C PHE A 38 -15.79 2.96 -1.52
N ARG A 39 -17.12 2.77 -1.55
CA ARG A 39 -17.97 3.23 -2.65
C ARG A 39 -17.99 4.74 -2.83
N LYS A 40 -17.91 5.49 -1.72
CA LYS A 40 -18.04 6.95 -1.77
C LYS A 40 -16.72 7.66 -2.05
N TYR A 41 -15.60 7.17 -1.51
CA TYR A 41 -14.33 7.91 -1.50
C TYR A 41 -13.19 7.23 -2.25
N ILE A 42 -13.24 5.91 -2.48
CA ILE A 42 -12.12 5.16 -3.05
C ILE A 42 -12.44 4.72 -4.48
N GLU A 43 -13.54 4.00 -4.68
CA GLU A 43 -13.98 3.46 -5.98
C GLU A 43 -14.04 4.51 -7.11
N PRO A 44 -14.50 5.76 -6.88
CA PRO A 44 -14.55 6.76 -7.95
C PRO A 44 -13.17 7.18 -8.49
N TYR A 45 -12.13 7.08 -7.67
CA TYR A 45 -10.78 7.54 -8.02
C TYR A 45 -9.82 6.38 -8.31
N TYR A 46 -10.07 5.23 -7.69
CA TYR A 46 -9.26 4.02 -7.80
C TYR A 46 -10.17 2.85 -8.19
N PRO A 47 -10.22 2.48 -9.49
CA PRO A 47 -11.00 1.34 -9.94
C PRO A 47 -10.34 0.05 -9.43
N MET A 48 -10.80 -0.42 -8.29
CA MET A 48 -10.32 -1.64 -7.64
C MET A 48 -11.48 -2.40 -7.02
N SER A 49 -11.27 -3.65 -6.64
CA SER A 49 -12.28 -4.39 -5.90
C SER A 49 -12.21 -4.05 -4.41
N ILE A 50 -13.32 -4.22 -3.69
CA ILE A 50 -13.31 -4.09 -2.23
C ILE A 50 -12.38 -5.13 -1.56
N GLY A 51 -12.25 -6.32 -2.14
CA GLY A 51 -11.27 -7.33 -1.70
C GLY A 51 -9.83 -6.83 -1.80
N THR A 52 -9.54 -6.04 -2.84
CA THR A 52 -8.24 -5.36 -2.98
C THR A 52 -8.02 -4.35 -1.86
N LEU A 53 -9.06 -3.62 -1.41
CA LEU A 53 -8.95 -2.69 -0.27
C LEU A 53 -8.59 -3.45 1.01
N TYR A 54 -9.28 -4.56 1.30
CA TYR A 54 -8.96 -5.38 2.47
C TYR A 54 -7.53 -5.92 2.43
N ASN A 55 -7.05 -6.32 1.25
CA ASN A 55 -5.66 -6.72 1.06
C ASN A 55 -4.69 -5.56 1.32
N TYR A 56 -5.04 -4.33 0.94
CA TYR A 56 -4.21 -3.16 1.20
C TYR A 56 -4.14 -2.85 2.69
N LEU A 57 -5.27 -2.92 3.40
CA LEU A 57 -5.35 -2.72 4.85
C LEU A 57 -4.59 -3.79 5.65
N SER A 58 -4.49 -5.02 5.14
CA SER A 58 -3.73 -6.10 5.79
C SER A 58 -2.25 -6.15 5.40
N THR A 59 -1.83 -5.38 4.38
CA THR A 59 -0.43 -5.34 3.95
C THR A 59 0.37 -4.42 4.87
N PRO A 60 1.51 -4.85 5.43
CA PRO A 60 2.37 -3.99 6.24
C PRO A 60 3.20 -3.04 5.35
N ILE A 61 2.56 -1.98 4.83
CA ILE A 61 3.13 -1.06 3.83
C ILE A 61 4.45 -0.43 4.32
N ASP A 62 4.48 0.08 5.56
CA ASP A 62 5.66 0.72 6.14
C ASP A 62 6.89 -0.21 6.18
N ARG A 63 6.66 -1.49 6.49
CA ARG A 63 7.73 -2.49 6.54
C ARG A 63 8.31 -2.77 5.16
N GLU A 64 7.45 -2.87 4.15
CA GLU A 64 7.85 -3.11 2.75
C GLU A 64 8.56 -1.87 2.17
N LEU A 65 8.09 -0.66 2.47
CA LEU A 65 8.76 0.58 2.05
C LEU A 65 10.16 0.68 2.63
N LYS A 66 10.33 0.44 3.94
CA LYS A 66 11.63 0.47 4.60
C LYS A 66 12.60 -0.56 4.00
N ALA A 67 12.10 -1.75 3.65
CA ALA A 67 12.91 -2.80 3.03
C ALA A 67 13.41 -2.40 1.63
N ILE A 68 12.62 -1.64 0.87
CA ILE A 68 13.05 -1.10 -0.43
C ILE A 68 14.08 0.02 -0.24
N GLU A 69 13.88 0.91 0.73
CA GLU A 69 14.80 2.02 1.01
C GLU A 69 16.19 1.55 1.40
N SER A 70 16.29 0.58 2.31
CA SER A 70 17.59 -0.01 2.69
C SER A 70 18.33 -0.65 1.50
N LYS A 71 17.59 -1.14 0.50
CA LYS A 71 18.19 -1.70 -0.72
C LYS A 71 18.70 -0.61 -1.66
N SER A 72 18.02 0.53 -1.75
CA SER A 72 18.53 1.68 -2.52
C SER A 72 19.78 2.28 -1.90
N GLU A 73 19.83 2.44 -0.57
CA GLU A 73 21.00 2.95 0.15
C GLU A 73 22.24 2.09 -0.08
N GLN A 74 22.08 0.75 -0.09
CA GLN A 74 23.17 -0.16 -0.39
C GLN A 74 23.77 0.08 -1.78
N LEU A 75 22.96 0.44 -2.78
CA LEU A 75 23.44 0.70 -4.14
C LEU A 75 24.14 2.06 -4.26
N GLU A 76 23.79 3.04 -3.43
CA GLU A 76 24.45 4.35 -3.38
C GLU A 76 25.84 4.27 -2.74
N LEU A 77 26.05 3.34 -1.80
CA LEU A 77 27.34 3.12 -1.17
C LEU A 77 28.42 2.58 -2.13
N PHE A 78 28.03 1.98 -3.26
CA PHE A 78 28.93 1.42 -4.26
C PHE A 78 29.07 2.28 -5.53
N LYS A 79 28.54 3.51 -5.52
CA LYS A 79 28.75 4.51 -6.58
C LYS A 79 29.92 5.43 -6.23
#